data_AF-A0A1S2CF46-F1
#
_entry.id   AF-A0A1S2CF46-F1
#
_cell.length_a   1.000
_cell.length_b   1.000
_cell.length_c   1.000
_cell.angle_alpha   90.00
_cell.angle_beta   90.00
_cell.angle_gamma   90.00
#
_symmetry.space_group_name_H-M   'P 1'
#
loop_
_entity.id
_entity.type
_entity.pdbx_description
1 polymer ?
#
loop_
_entity_poly.entity_id
_entity_poly.type
_entity_poly.pdbx_seq_one_letter_code
_entity_poly.pdbx_strand_id
1 'polypeptide(L)'
;MISQATADENSRKLGRALMDEPLGRRYPNFRKLRGRWERQVHLSMTRLFVGGKGMEALGLPKMTLPWYPALFAPLNAAWTVGHRIVPGGRDRLMRLGRKAQRHQLQTLFGEDQPEITSGVQYE
;
A
#
# COMPACT_ATOMS: atom_id res chain seq x y z
N MET A 1 14.83 -17.85 -17.40
CA MET A 1 14.13 -17.28 -16.23
C MET A 1 14.17 -18.33 -15.11
N ILE A 2 15.15 -18.26 -14.19
CA ILE A 2 15.27 -19.18 -13.03
C ILE A 2 15.70 -18.36 -11.79
N SER A 3 14.99 -17.28 -11.48
CA SER A 3 15.33 -16.47 -10.28
C SER A 3 14.19 -16.29 -9.29
N GLN A 4 12.96 -16.68 -9.62
CA GLN A 4 11.86 -16.69 -8.65
C GLN A 4 11.48 -18.11 -8.32
N ALA A 5 11.65 -18.48 -7.05
CA ALA A 5 11.06 -19.68 -6.49
C ALA A 5 9.55 -19.62 -6.65
N THR A 6 8.95 -20.72 -7.10
CA THR A 6 7.50 -20.89 -7.08
C THR A 6 7.00 -20.81 -5.63
N ALA A 7 5.80 -20.27 -5.43
CA ALA A 7 5.25 -20.10 -4.08
C ALA A 7 5.17 -21.44 -3.34
N ASP A 8 6.03 -21.59 -2.34
CA ASP A 8 6.12 -22.75 -1.47
C ASP A 8 5.23 -22.57 -0.23
N GLU A 9 5.18 -23.59 0.63
CA GLU A 9 4.33 -23.57 1.82
C GLU A 9 4.69 -22.44 2.80
N ASN A 10 5.96 -22.07 2.88
CA ASN A 10 6.42 -20.93 3.67
C ASN A 10 5.94 -19.61 3.07
N SER A 11 5.99 -19.45 1.75
CA SER A 11 5.43 -18.28 1.06
C SER A 11 3.94 -18.10 1.32
N ARG A 12 3.16 -19.19 1.42
CA ARG A 12 1.72 -19.12 1.76
C ARG A 12 1.49 -18.68 3.20
N LYS A 13 2.24 -19.23 4.16
CA LYS A 13 2.13 -18.85 5.58
C LYS A 13 2.50 -17.37 5.78
N LEU A 14 3.59 -16.94 5.16
CA LEU A 14 4.03 -15.55 5.18
C LEU A 14 3.00 -14.63 4.51
N GLY A 15 2.49 -14.99 3.33
CA GLY A 15 1.48 -14.20 2.62
C GLY A 15 0.19 -14.01 3.43
N ARG A 16 -0.25 -15.03 4.16
CA ARG A 16 -1.39 -14.94 5.09
C ARG A 16 -1.09 -14.03 6.28
N ALA A 17 0.07 -14.19 6.91
CA ALA A 17 0.47 -13.34 8.04
C ALA A 17 0.55 -11.85 7.64
N LEU A 18 1.14 -11.55 6.48
CA LEU A 18 1.24 -10.20 5.93
C LEU A 18 -0.13 -9.61 5.56
N MET A 19 -1.09 -10.42 5.13
CA MET A 19 -2.45 -9.95 4.86
C MET A 19 -3.18 -9.51 6.13
N ASP A 20 -2.94 -10.20 7.23
CA ASP A 20 -3.63 -9.95 8.49
C ASP A 20 -2.92 -8.90 9.37
N GLU A 21 -1.69 -8.48 9.01
CA GLU A 21 -0.93 -7.40 9.65
C GLU A 21 -1.76 -6.12 9.90
N PRO A 22 -2.60 -5.62 8.97
CA PRO A 22 -3.39 -4.41 9.18
C PRO A 22 -4.44 -4.56 10.30
N LEU A 23 -4.82 -5.78 10.67
CA LEU A 23 -5.75 -6.02 11.77
C LEU A 23 -5.08 -5.82 13.14
N GLY A 24 -3.74 -5.96 13.20
CA GLY A 24 -2.95 -5.81 14.41
C GLY A 24 -2.51 -4.37 14.70
N ARG A 25 -2.55 -3.46 13.71
CA ARG A 25 -2.11 -2.07 13.87
C ARG A 25 -2.93 -1.29 14.89
N ARG A 26 -2.25 -0.51 15.73
CA ARG A 26 -2.87 0.46 16.65
C ARG A 26 -3.30 1.70 15.86
N TYR A 27 -4.53 1.70 15.35
CA TYR A 27 -5.15 2.94 14.86
C TYR A 27 -5.74 3.73 16.02
N PRO A 28 -5.60 5.07 16.03
CA PRO A 28 -6.15 5.92 17.09
C PRO A 28 -7.68 5.85 17.17
N ASN A 29 -8.38 5.67 16.03
CA ASN A 29 -9.84 5.59 15.96
C ASN A 29 -10.30 4.43 15.04
N PHE A 30 -11.45 3.82 15.35
CA PHE A 30 -12.14 2.81 14.51
C PHE A 30 -11.27 1.62 14.05
N ARG A 31 -10.39 1.11 14.92
CA ARG A 31 -9.39 0.06 14.62
C ARG A 31 -9.93 -1.12 13.80
N LYS A 32 -11.07 -1.69 14.19
CA LYS A 32 -11.65 -2.86 13.51
C LYS A 32 -12.12 -2.54 12.09
N LEU A 33 -12.73 -1.37 11.88
CA LEU A 33 -13.25 -0.98 10.57
C LEU A 33 -12.09 -0.60 9.64
N ARG A 34 -11.14 0.19 10.14
CA ARG A 34 -9.94 0.58 9.39
C ARG A 34 -9.07 -0.61 9.00
N GLY A 35 -8.80 -1.52 9.93
CA GLY A 35 -8.04 -2.74 9.63
C GLY A 35 -8.72 -3.62 8.57
N ARG A 36 -10.06 -3.75 8.62
CA ARG A 36 -10.81 -4.50 7.58
C ARG A 36 -10.76 -3.80 6.23
N TRP A 37 -10.87 -2.47 6.21
CA TRP A 37 -10.75 -1.68 5.00
C TRP A 37 -9.35 -1.81 4.39
N GLU A 38 -8.30 -1.58 5.17
CA GLU A 38 -6.91 -1.67 4.71
C GLU A 38 -6.56 -3.08 4.23
N ARG A 39 -7.05 -4.13 4.91
CA ARG A 39 -6.93 -5.51 4.43
C ARG A 39 -7.57 -5.68 3.04
N GLN A 40 -8.77 -5.14 2.82
CA GLN A 40 -9.43 -5.22 1.50
C GLN A 40 -8.69 -4.41 0.43
N VAL A 41 -8.14 -3.25 0.80
CA VAL A 41 -7.29 -2.46 -0.09
C VAL A 41 -6.03 -3.25 -0.48
N HIS A 42 -5.31 -3.83 0.47
CA HIS A 42 -4.15 -4.69 0.20
C HIS A 42 -4.52 -5.86 -0.71
N LEU A 43 -5.59 -6.59 -0.39
CA LEU A 43 -6.09 -7.71 -1.20
C LEU A 43 -6.39 -7.30 -2.64
N SER A 44 -7.08 -6.18 -2.82
CA SER A 44 -7.42 -5.67 -4.15
C SER A 44 -6.19 -5.22 -4.95
N MET A 45 -5.18 -4.66 -4.27
CA MET A 45 -3.91 -4.26 -4.87
C MET A 45 -3.08 -5.49 -5.27
N THR A 46 -2.93 -6.47 -4.38
CA THR A 46 -2.24 -7.74 -4.67
C THR A 46 -2.91 -8.48 -5.81
N ARG A 47 -4.26 -8.50 -5.86
CA ARG A 47 -5.01 -9.10 -6.97
C ARG A 47 -4.67 -8.49 -8.32
N LEU A 48 -4.47 -7.16 -8.37
CA LEU A 48 -4.12 -6.45 -9.59
C LEU A 48 -2.75 -6.89 -10.11
N PHE A 49 -1.74 -6.97 -9.23
CA PHE A 49 -0.36 -7.30 -9.62
C PHE A 49 -0.13 -8.79 -9.90
N VAL A 50 -0.67 -9.66 -9.04
CA VAL A 50 -0.34 -11.09 -9.01
C VAL A 50 -1.39 -11.95 -9.74
N GLY A 51 -2.57 -11.38 -10.01
CA GLY A 51 -3.64 -12.08 -10.71
C GLY A 51 -4.28 -13.21 -9.88
N GLY A 52 -5.26 -13.92 -10.45
CA GLY A 52 -6.05 -14.91 -9.73
C GLY A 52 -5.25 -16.17 -9.40
N LYS A 53 -4.42 -16.62 -10.35
CA LYS A 53 -3.54 -17.79 -10.19
C LYS A 53 -2.46 -17.57 -9.14
N GLY A 54 -1.86 -16.38 -9.08
CA GLY A 54 -0.86 -16.11 -8.05
C GLY A 54 -1.47 -15.86 -6.67
N MET A 55 -2.69 -15.31 -6.58
CA MET A 55 -3.45 -15.27 -5.31
C MET A 55 -3.70 -16.69 -4.76
N GLU A 56 -4.07 -17.63 -5.63
CA GLU A 56 -4.25 -19.05 -5.29
C GLU A 56 -2.93 -19.68 -4.85
N ALA A 57 -1.83 -19.42 -5.57
CA ALA A 57 -0.49 -19.90 -5.21
C ALA A 57 -0.02 -19.40 -3.83
N LEU A 58 -0.40 -18.17 -3.45
CA LEU A 58 -0.13 -17.57 -2.15
C LEU A 58 -1.14 -17.97 -1.05
N GLY A 59 -2.16 -18.77 -1.38
CA GLY A 59 -3.19 -19.20 -0.44
C GLY A 59 -4.15 -18.08 -0.01
N LEU A 60 -4.36 -17.09 -0.87
CA LEU A 60 -5.22 -15.92 -0.69
C LEU A 60 -6.57 -16.07 -1.44
N PRO A 61 -7.60 -15.27 -1.12
CA PRO A 61 -8.91 -15.38 -1.75
C PRO A 61 -8.87 -15.06 -3.25
N LYS A 62 -9.09 -16.08 -4.09
CA LYS A 62 -9.05 -16.00 -5.56
C LYS A 62 -10.07 -15.04 -6.16
N MET A 63 -11.24 -14.93 -5.55
CA MET A 63 -12.36 -14.10 -6.03
C MET A 63 -12.33 -12.66 -5.50
N THR A 64 -11.21 -12.20 -4.95
CA THR A 64 -11.05 -10.77 -4.66
C THR A 64 -11.07 -9.99 -5.98
N LEU A 65 -11.90 -8.95 -6.08
CA LEU A 65 -11.89 -8.02 -7.21
C LEU A 65 -10.88 -6.89 -6.94
N PRO A 66 -10.16 -6.39 -7.97
CA PRO A 66 -9.28 -5.22 -7.84
C PRO A 66 -10.09 -3.92 -7.81
N TRP A 67 -11.10 -3.84 -6.93
CA TRP A 67 -12.08 -2.75 -6.89
C TRP A 67 -11.44 -1.41 -6.49
N TYR A 68 -10.48 -1.43 -5.56
CA TYR A 68 -9.82 -0.21 -5.10
C TYR A 68 -9.01 0.47 -6.21
N PRO A 69 -8.07 -0.20 -6.92
CA PRO A 69 -7.38 0.45 -8.03
C PRO A 69 -8.34 0.79 -9.18
N ALA A 70 -9.34 -0.05 -9.46
CA ALA A 70 -10.32 0.24 -10.50
C ALA A 70 -11.13 1.52 -10.25
N LEU A 71 -11.44 1.82 -8.98
CA LEU A 71 -12.20 3.02 -8.61
C LEU A 71 -11.31 4.23 -8.37
N PHE A 72 -10.25 4.09 -7.58
CA PHE A 72 -9.46 5.24 -7.11
C PHE A 72 -8.41 5.69 -8.13
N ALA A 73 -7.91 4.82 -9.02
CA ALA A 73 -6.99 5.25 -10.08
C ALA A 73 -7.61 6.30 -11.02
N PRO A 74 -8.82 6.09 -11.61
CA PRO A 74 -9.42 7.11 -12.46
C PRO A 74 -9.81 8.37 -11.68
N LEU A 75 -10.27 8.24 -10.44
CA LEU A 75 -10.59 9.40 -9.58
C LEU A 75 -9.33 10.24 -9.29
N ASN A 76 -8.22 9.60 -8.94
CA ASN A 76 -6.96 10.30 -8.68
C ASN A 76 -6.38 10.92 -9.96
N ALA A 77 -6.54 10.26 -11.10
CA ALA A 77 -6.14 10.81 -12.39
C ALA A 77 -6.95 12.07 -12.72
N ALA A 78 -8.28 12.01 -12.60
CA ALA A 78 -9.17 13.15 -12.81
C ALA A 78 -8.85 14.30 -11.85
N TRP A 79 -8.62 14.01 -10.57
CA TRP A 79 -8.22 15.00 -9.56
C TRP A 79 -6.90 15.69 -9.94
N THR A 80 -5.89 14.91 -10.33
CA THR A 80 -4.57 15.43 -10.71
C THR A 80 -4.66 16.27 -11.99
N VAL A 81 -5.43 15.83 -12.99
CA VAL A 81 -5.67 16.57 -14.22
C VAL A 81 -6.40 17.88 -13.92
N GLY A 82 -7.44 17.86 -13.08
CA GLY A 82 -8.15 19.07 -12.65
C GLY A 82 -7.22 20.09 -11.99
N HIS A 83 -6.35 19.64 -11.08
CA HIS A 83 -5.33 20.50 -10.46
C HIS A 83 -4.25 21.00 -11.42
N ARG A 84 -4.02 20.33 -12.56
CA ARG A 84 -3.07 20.77 -13.58
C ARG A 84 -3.64 21.91 -14.44
N ILE A 85 -4.96 21.97 -14.60
CA ILE A 85 -5.66 23.00 -15.37
C ILE A 85 -5.78 24.31 -14.58
N VAL A 86 -5.85 24.24 -13.24
CA VAL A 86 -5.98 25.41 -12.37
C VAL A 86 -4.61 26.04 -12.09
N PRO A 87 -4.43 27.37 -12.28
CA PRO A 87 -3.19 28.05 -11.93
C PRO A 87 -2.86 27.88 -10.44
N GLY A 88 -1.62 27.47 -10.12
CA GLY A 88 -1.18 27.16 -8.75
C GLY A 88 -1.71 25.83 -8.18
N GLY A 89 -2.50 25.07 -8.94
CA GLY A 89 -3.04 23.78 -8.50
C GLY A 89 -1.97 22.72 -8.27
N ARG A 90 -0.90 22.72 -9.08
CA ARG A 90 0.28 21.85 -8.88
C ARG A 90 0.95 22.10 -7.54
N ASP A 91 1.16 23.35 -7.15
CA ASP A 91 1.82 23.67 -5.87
C ASP A 91 0.97 23.28 -4.67
N ARG A 92 -0.36 23.43 -4.79
CA ARG A 92 -1.30 22.92 -3.79
C ARG A 92 -1.20 21.41 -3.65
N LEU A 93 -1.17 20.68 -4.77
CA LEU A 93 -1.04 19.23 -4.78
C LEU A 93 0.27 18.77 -4.14
N MET A 94 1.39 19.45 -4.43
CA MET A 94 2.68 19.17 -3.80
C MET A 94 2.65 19.39 -2.28
N ARG A 95 2.06 20.49 -1.81
CA ARG A 95 1.94 20.77 -0.37
C ARG A 95 1.08 19.73 0.35
N LEU A 96 -0.04 19.33 -0.26
CA LEU A 96 -0.92 18.28 0.28
C LEU A 96 -0.21 16.93 0.33
N GLY A 97 0.47 16.54 -0.76
CA GLY A 97 1.26 15.30 -0.82
C GLY A 97 2.36 15.25 0.25
N ARG A 98 3.10 16.35 0.43
CA ARG A 98 4.12 16.44 1.50
C ARG A 98 3.52 16.32 2.90
N LYS A 99 2.33 16.88 3.13
CA LYS A 99 1.63 16.73 4.42
C LYS A 99 1.22 15.27 4.66
N ALA A 100 0.70 14.60 3.63
CA ALA A 100 0.32 13.19 3.71
C ALA A 100 1.54 12.27 3.97
N GLN A 101 2.65 12.49 3.26
CA GLN A 101 3.90 11.75 3.48
C GLN A 101 4.41 11.87 4.92
N ARG A 102 4.45 13.09 5.48
CA ARG A 102 4.85 13.30 6.88
C ARG A 102 3.94 12.57 7.87
N HIS A 103 2.63 12.61 7.65
CA HIS A 103 1.69 11.89 8.50
C HIS A 103 1.89 10.37 8.42
N GLN A 104 2.21 9.84 7.24
CA GLN A 104 2.49 8.42 7.07
C GLN A 104 3.80 8.00 7.76
N LEU A 105 4.85 8.82 7.69
CA LEU A 105 6.08 8.58 8.44
C LEU A 105 5.83 8.52 9.95
N GLN A 106 5.05 9.46 10.50
CA GLN A 106 4.65 9.43 11.91
C GLN A 106 3.85 8.18 12.28
N THR A 107 3.01 7.69 11.37
CA THR A 107 2.22 6.47 11.60
C THR A 107 3.09 5.21 11.58
N LEU A 108 4.14 5.17 10.76
CA LEU A 108 5.01 4.00 10.58
C LEU A 108 6.12 3.92 11.63
N PHE A 109 6.74 5.05 11.97
CA PHE A 109 7.91 5.11 12.86
C PHE A 109 7.56 5.59 14.28
N GLY A 110 6.36 6.12 14.52
CA GLY A 110 5.99 6.61 15.85
C GLY A 110 6.89 7.75 16.31
N GLU A 111 7.59 7.56 17.42
CA GLU A 111 8.59 8.52 17.95
C GLU A 111 10.01 8.28 17.42
N ASP A 112 10.26 7.15 16.76
CA ASP A 112 11.57 6.87 16.17
C ASP A 112 11.78 7.78 14.96
N GLN A 113 12.95 8.41 14.89
CA GLN A 113 13.28 9.28 13.77
C GLN A 113 13.56 8.43 12.53
N PRO A 114 12.92 8.70 11.38
CA PRO A 114 13.27 8.05 10.12
C PRO A 114 14.63 8.58 9.66
N GLU A 115 15.71 8.03 10.21
CA GLU A 115 17.07 8.33 9.80
C GLU A 115 17.42 7.46 8.59
N ILE A 116 17.62 8.10 7.44
CA ILE A 116 18.21 7.44 6.29
C ILE A 116 19.72 7.58 6.50
N THR A 117 20.41 6.50 6.86
CA THR A 117 21.88 6.49 6.97
C THR A 117 22.48 6.99 5.66
N SER A 118 22.85 8.26 5.61
CA SER A 118 23.59 8.87 4.52
C SER A 118 25.07 8.66 4.78
N GLY A 119 25.61 7.50 4.39
CA GLY A 119 27.03 7.26 4.52
C GLY A 119 27.42 5.79 4.44
N VAL A 120 27.40 5.21 3.24
CA VAL A 120 28.41 4.21 2.89
C VAL A 120 29.49 4.98 2.14
N GLN A 121 30.47 5.51 2.90
CA GLN A 121 31.75 5.90 2.33
C GLN A 121 32.42 4.61 1.85
N TYR A 122 32.61 4.47 0.55
CA TYR A 122 33.57 3.52 0.01
C TYR A 122 34.96 4.09 0.32
N GLU A 123 35.67 3.47 1.26
CA GLU A 123 37.13 3.55 1.33
C GLU A 123 37.75 2.62 0.29
#